data_AF-A0A7C3ACW0-F1
#
_entry.id   AF-A0A7C3ACW0-F1
#
_cell.length_a   1.000
_cell.length_b   1.000
_cell.length_c   1.000
_cell.angle_alpha   90.00
_cell.angle_beta   90.00
_cell.angle_gamma   90.00
#
_symmetry.space_group_name_H-M   'P 1'
#
loop_
_entity.id
_entity.type
_entity.pdbx_description
1 polymer ?
#
loop_
_entity_poly.entity_id
_entity_poly.type
_entity_poly.pdbx_seq_one_letter_code
_entity_poly.pdbx_strand_id
1 'polypeptide(L)'
;MATFADAVGFLVASKLAEIFIPFILIFALVYAILQKTKAIGGKPDMDSIVSLAVALAVVISPGFRAYVLELTPFIAVFLAVIFFAMLAFLMYGVDLGDITKATKKPIVYLLFIAIVAIFAFFVLNEVYTSYSNTTGFPSDIYAENVTLKQVSGEGGFNVVIRHPAVLGTVTLLVLLAVSVYAIVYIPKKKE
;
A
#
# COMPACT_ATOMS: atom_id res chain seq x y z
N MET A 1 -15.74 -11.58 30.13
CA MET A 1 -16.54 -10.61 29.35
C MET A 1 -16.19 -10.83 27.90
N ALA A 2 -17.17 -11.01 27.00
CA ALA A 2 -16.88 -11.16 25.58
C ALA A 2 -16.30 -9.84 25.03
N THR A 3 -15.17 -9.92 24.35
CA THR A 3 -14.52 -8.76 23.73
C THR A 3 -14.99 -8.58 22.29
N PHE A 4 -14.78 -7.40 21.72
CA PHE A 4 -15.03 -7.15 20.29
C PHE A 4 -14.25 -8.14 19.40
N ALA A 5 -13.05 -8.54 19.82
CA ALA A 5 -12.25 -9.54 19.12
C ALA A 5 -12.93 -10.92 19.10
N ASP A 6 -13.60 -11.32 20.18
CA ASP A 6 -14.33 -12.60 20.26
C ASP A 6 -15.55 -12.60 19.34
N ALA A 7 -16.25 -11.46 19.25
CA ALA A 7 -17.38 -11.29 18.32
C ALA A 7 -16.94 -11.34 16.85
N VAL A 8 -15.81 -10.69 16.52
CA VAL A 8 -15.21 -10.78 15.17
C VAL A 8 -14.75 -12.20 14.87
N GLY A 9 -14.15 -12.88 15.84
CA GLY A 9 -13.74 -14.29 15.72
C GLY A 9 -14.91 -15.21 15.40
N PHE A 10 -16.05 -15.03 16.08
CA PHE A 10 -17.28 -15.77 15.81
C PHE A 10 -17.83 -15.52 14.39
N LEU A 11 -17.82 -14.26 13.91
CA LEU A 11 -18.32 -13.90 12.58
C LEU A 11 -17.46 -14.50 11.45
N VAL A 12 -16.16 -14.61 11.67
CA VAL A 12 -15.24 -15.27 10.72
C VAL A 12 -15.43 -16.79 10.75
N ALA A 13 -15.54 -17.40 11.94
CA ALA A 13 -15.72 -18.84 12.09
C ALA A 13 -17.05 -19.35 11.53
N SER A 14 -18.11 -18.54 11.61
CA SER A 14 -19.46 -18.89 11.14
C SER A 14 -19.67 -18.72 9.64
N LYS A 15 -18.65 -18.28 8.88
CA LYS A 15 -18.74 -17.87 7.46
C LYS A 15 -19.74 -16.76 7.14
N LEU A 16 -20.40 -16.19 8.16
CA LEU A 16 -21.26 -15.02 7.98
C LEU A 16 -20.49 -13.85 7.37
N ALA A 17 -19.20 -13.71 7.70
CA ALA A 17 -18.33 -12.71 7.09
C ALA A 17 -18.36 -12.76 5.54
N GLU A 18 -18.38 -13.94 4.92
CA GLU A 18 -18.41 -14.08 3.45
C GLU A 18 -19.71 -13.53 2.83
N ILE A 19 -20.81 -13.50 3.60
CA ILE A 19 -22.12 -12.99 3.18
C ILE A 19 -22.26 -11.49 3.50
N PHE A 20 -21.82 -11.07 4.70
CA PHE A 20 -21.97 -9.69 5.16
C PHE A 20 -20.96 -8.73 4.51
N ILE A 21 -19.74 -9.17 4.19
CA ILE A 21 -18.73 -8.33 3.52
C ILE A 21 -19.24 -7.75 2.18
N PRO A 22 -19.72 -8.55 1.21
CA PRO A 22 -20.21 -8.00 -0.05
C PRO A 22 -21.45 -7.12 0.16
N PHE A 23 -22.33 -7.45 1.11
CA PHE A 23 -23.49 -6.60 1.44
C PHE A 23 -23.06 -5.22 1.95
N ILE A 24 -22.12 -5.18 2.91
CA ILE A 24 -21.58 -3.93 3.48
C ILE A 24 -20.85 -3.12 2.40
N LEU A 25 -20.09 -3.78 1.51
CA LEU A 25 -19.40 -3.11 0.40
C LEU A 25 -20.37 -2.53 -0.64
N ILE A 26 -21.41 -3.27 -1.02
CA ILE A 26 -22.44 -2.76 -1.92
C ILE A 26 -23.18 -1.58 -1.28
N PHE A 27 -23.54 -1.69 0.01
CA PHE A 27 -24.13 -0.58 0.75
C PHE A 27 -23.23 0.66 0.74
N ALA A 28 -21.95 0.50 1.11
CA ALA A 28 -20.99 1.58 1.14
C ALA A 28 -20.79 2.21 -0.26
N LEU A 29 -20.72 1.38 -1.30
CA LEU A 29 -20.56 1.84 -2.69
C LEU A 29 -21.78 2.64 -3.16
N VAL A 30 -22.99 2.12 -2.95
CA VAL A 30 -24.23 2.80 -3.36
C VAL A 30 -24.36 4.14 -2.64
N TYR A 31 -24.15 4.18 -1.32
CA TYR A 31 -24.23 5.42 -0.56
C TYR A 31 -23.13 6.42 -0.93
N ALA A 32 -21.89 5.95 -1.16
CA ALA A 32 -20.81 6.80 -1.65
C ALA A 32 -21.14 7.42 -3.02
N ILE A 33 -21.73 6.65 -3.94
CA ILE A 33 -22.16 7.14 -5.26
C ILE A 33 -23.28 8.18 -5.10
N LEU A 34 -24.31 7.88 -4.31
CA LEU A 34 -25.44 8.78 -4.07
C LEU A 34 -25.02 10.09 -3.37
N GLN A 35 -23.99 10.03 -2.52
CA GLN A 35 -23.39 11.20 -1.89
C GLN A 35 -22.59 12.04 -2.89
N LYS A 36 -21.81 11.39 -3.76
CA LYS A 36 -21.06 12.06 -4.82
C LYS A 36 -21.98 12.71 -5.86
N THR A 37 -23.11 12.09 -6.19
CA THR A 37 -24.13 12.65 -7.09
C THR A 37 -25.05 13.66 -6.39
N LYS A 38 -24.87 13.90 -5.09
CA LYS A 38 -25.67 14.78 -4.23
C LYS A 38 -27.17 14.43 -4.19
N ALA A 39 -27.55 13.21 -4.58
CA ALA A 39 -28.95 12.77 -4.62
C ALA A 39 -29.62 12.78 -3.23
N ILE A 40 -28.84 12.59 -2.16
CA ILE A 40 -29.32 12.57 -0.77
C ILE A 40 -28.81 13.76 0.08
N GLY A 41 -28.15 14.73 -0.56
CA GLY A 41 -27.47 15.84 0.11
C GLY A 41 -26.13 15.42 0.72
N GLY A 42 -25.06 16.16 0.40
CA GLY A 42 -23.70 15.87 0.88
C GLY A 42 -23.49 16.28 2.34
N LYS A 43 -24.20 15.62 3.26
CA LYS A 43 -24.02 15.84 4.70
C LYS A 43 -22.83 15.03 5.22
N PRO A 44 -21.95 15.62 6.03
CA PRO A 44 -20.75 14.93 6.56
C PRO A 44 -21.08 13.70 7.42
N ASP A 45 -22.29 13.65 7.99
CA ASP A 45 -22.77 12.50 8.78
C ASP A 45 -22.85 11.22 7.93
N MET A 46 -23.22 11.36 6.65
CA MET A 46 -23.34 10.22 5.73
C MET A 46 -21.97 9.68 5.32
N ASP A 47 -20.98 10.57 5.13
CA ASP A 47 -19.59 10.17 4.85
C ASP A 47 -19.03 9.35 6.03
N SER A 48 -19.39 9.72 7.26
CA SER A 48 -18.97 9.04 8.48
C SER A 48 -19.52 7.60 8.54
N ILE A 49 -20.80 7.40 8.21
CA ILE A 49 -21.43 6.07 8.18
C ILE A 49 -20.80 5.18 7.09
N VAL A 50 -20.56 5.74 5.90
CA VAL A 50 -19.90 5.02 4.80
C VAL A 50 -18.47 4.64 5.18
N SER A 51 -17.72 5.56 5.79
CA SER A 51 -16.34 5.29 6.24
C SER A 51 -16.27 4.20 7.32
N LEU A 52 -17.24 4.18 8.26
CA LEU A 52 -17.36 3.15 9.27
C LEU A 52 -17.69 1.78 8.65
N ALA A 53 -18.62 1.75 7.69
CA ALA A 53 -18.98 0.52 6.97
C ALA A 53 -17.77 -0.07 6.22
N VAL A 54 -16.98 0.78 5.54
CA VAL A 54 -15.75 0.35 4.86
C VAL A 54 -14.72 -0.14 5.86
N ALA A 55 -14.49 0.59 6.96
CA ALA A 55 -13.55 0.18 8.00
C ALA A 55 -13.92 -1.19 8.60
N LEU A 56 -15.21 -1.43 8.87
CA LEU A 56 -15.68 -2.73 9.36
C LEU A 56 -15.49 -3.84 8.33
N ALA A 57 -15.81 -3.60 7.05
CA ALA A 57 -15.58 -4.59 5.99
C ALA A 57 -14.11 -4.98 5.88
N VAL A 58 -13.22 -3.99 6.00
CA VAL A 58 -11.77 -4.17 5.97
C VAL A 58 -11.27 -4.96 7.19
N VAL A 59 -11.76 -4.64 8.39
CA VAL A 59 -11.38 -5.31 9.64
C VAL A 59 -11.88 -6.75 9.68
N ILE A 60 -13.05 -7.06 9.12
CA ILE A 60 -13.61 -8.42 9.15
C ILE A 60 -12.96 -9.32 8.09
N SER A 61 -12.46 -8.74 6.99
CA SER A 61 -11.84 -9.49 5.88
C SER A 61 -10.59 -10.26 6.33
N PRO A 62 -10.59 -11.61 6.30
CA PRO A 62 -9.43 -12.40 6.68
C PRO A 62 -8.21 -12.12 5.82
N GLY A 63 -8.40 -11.95 4.50
CA GLY A 63 -7.32 -11.66 3.57
C GLY A 63 -6.69 -10.29 3.83
N PHE A 64 -7.50 -9.27 4.13
CA PHE A 64 -6.97 -7.94 4.43
C PHE A 64 -6.26 -7.91 5.79
N ARG A 65 -6.79 -8.59 6.81
CA ARG A 65 -6.12 -8.73 8.11
C ARG A 65 -4.76 -9.40 7.98
N ALA A 66 -4.68 -10.50 7.23
CA ALA A 66 -3.42 -11.20 6.98
C ALA A 66 -2.41 -10.28 6.28
N TYR A 67 -2.86 -9.53 5.27
CA TYR A 67 -2.04 -8.52 4.59
C TYR A 67 -1.52 -7.44 5.55
N VAL A 68 -2.37 -6.89 6.42
CA VAL A 68 -1.96 -5.87 7.41
C VAL A 68 -0.97 -6.43 8.44
N LEU A 69 -1.16 -7.67 8.88
CA LEU A 69 -0.24 -8.33 9.80
C LEU A 69 1.13 -8.55 9.16
N GLU A 70 1.17 -8.91 7.87
CA GLU A 70 2.40 -9.01 7.09
C GLU A 70 3.08 -7.63 6.89
N LEU A 71 2.29 -6.56 6.73
CA LEU A 71 2.81 -5.19 6.63
C LEU A 71 3.31 -4.61 7.96
N THR A 72 2.80 -5.10 9.09
CA THR A 72 3.09 -4.58 10.43
C THR A 72 4.60 -4.45 10.73
N PRO A 73 5.45 -5.49 10.53
CA PRO A 73 6.88 -5.36 10.76
C PRO A 73 7.53 -4.25 9.92
N PHE A 74 7.12 -4.09 8.66
CA PHE A 74 7.66 -3.05 7.79
C PHE A 74 7.23 -1.65 8.21
N ILE A 75 5.96 -1.47 8.59
CA ILE A 75 5.46 -0.19 9.12
C ILE A 75 6.23 0.19 10.40
N ALA A 76 6.47 -0.79 11.29
CA ALA A 76 7.23 -0.58 12.51
C ALA A 76 8.68 -0.15 12.22
N VAL A 77 9.37 -0.84 11.29
CA VAL A 77 10.74 -0.47 10.87
C VAL A 77 10.76 0.92 10.23
N PHE A 78 9.81 1.23 9.35
CA PHE A 78 9.73 2.53 8.69
C PHE A 78 9.53 3.68 9.68
N LEU A 79 8.61 3.51 10.63
CA LEU A 79 8.39 4.47 11.72
C LEU A 79 9.64 4.62 12.58
N ALA A 80 10.32 3.52 12.92
CA ALA A 80 11.56 3.56 13.67
C ALA A 80 12.65 4.35 12.93
N VAL A 81 12.84 4.11 11.63
CA VAL A 81 13.82 4.85 10.80
C VAL A 81 13.50 6.34 10.77
N ILE A 82 12.23 6.73 10.55
CA ILE A 82 11.83 8.14 10.59
C ILE A 82 12.12 8.74 11.96
N PHE A 83 11.75 8.03 13.03
CA PHE A 83 11.96 8.47 14.40
C PHE A 83 13.45 8.69 14.71
N PHE A 84 14.32 7.74 14.36
CA PHE A 84 15.76 7.88 14.53
C PHE A 84 16.38 8.97 13.64
N ALA A 85 15.89 9.13 12.41
CA ALA A 85 16.33 10.22 11.53
C ALA A 85 15.96 11.58 12.12
N MET A 86 14.75 11.73 12.66
CA MET A 86 14.32 12.95 13.35
C MET A 86 15.17 13.23 14.59
N LEU A 87 15.46 12.20 15.40
CA LEU A 87 16.36 12.34 16.56
C LEU A 87 17.76 12.75 16.13
N ALA A 88 18.31 12.17 15.06
CA ALA A 88 19.62 12.56 14.54
C ALA A 88 19.64 14.03 14.13
N PHE A 89 18.63 14.52 13.42
CA PHE A 89 18.54 15.95 13.07
C PHE A 89 18.45 16.85 14.31
N LEU A 90 17.69 16.44 15.32
CA LEU A 90 17.59 17.17 16.58
C LEU A 90 18.94 17.19 17.34
N MET A 91 19.69 16.08 17.34
CA MET A 91 21.03 16.00 17.95
C MET A 91 22.05 16.90 17.24
N TYR A 92 21.88 17.15 15.94
CA TYR A 92 22.69 18.13 15.18
C TYR A 92 22.24 19.58 15.40
N GLY A 93 21.29 19.84 16.30
CA GLY A 93 20.80 21.18 16.61
C GLY A 93 19.86 21.75 15.55
N VAL A 94 19.30 20.89 14.68
CA VAL A 94 18.32 21.33 13.69
C VAL A 94 16.96 21.44 14.36
N ASP A 95 16.41 22.65 14.43
CA ASP A 95 15.06 22.88 14.93
C ASP A 95 14.00 22.29 13.98
N LEU A 96 12.88 21.84 14.54
CA LEU A 96 11.72 21.33 13.80
C LEU A 96 11.22 22.34 12.74
N GLY A 97 11.38 23.63 13.00
CA GLY A 97 11.06 24.71 12.07
C GLY A 97 11.92 24.72 10.80
N ASP A 98 13.16 24.26 10.88
CA ASP A 98 14.07 24.20 9.73
C ASP A 98 13.96 22.88 8.98
N ILE A 99 13.63 21.79 9.66
CA ILE A 99 13.22 20.53 9.03
C ILE A 99 12.00 20.77 8.14
N THR A 100 10.95 21.42 8.67
CA THR A 100 9.72 21.70 7.91
C THR A 100 9.93 22.65 6.74
N LYS A 101 10.87 23.61 6.82
CA LYS A 101 11.28 24.43 5.66
C LYS A 101 12.05 23.62 4.63
N ALA A 102 12.94 22.73 5.06
CA ALA A 102 13.71 21.86 4.17
C ALA A 102 12.79 20.89 3.41
N THR A 103 11.75 20.34 4.05
CA THR A 103 10.77 19.45 3.42
C THR A 103 9.96 20.13 2.31
N LYS A 104 9.82 21.48 2.35
CA LYS A 104 9.12 22.24 1.31
C LYS A 104 9.95 22.46 0.04
N LYS A 105 11.25 22.12 0.04
CA LYS A 105 12.07 22.20 -1.18
C LYS A 105 11.66 21.08 -2.15
N PRO A 106 11.42 21.38 -3.43
CA PRO A 106 10.91 20.39 -4.39
C PRO A 106 11.87 19.19 -4.56
N ILE A 107 13.18 19.42 -4.43
CA ILE A 107 14.19 18.36 -4.49
C ILE A 107 14.09 17.37 -3.31
N VAL A 108 13.82 17.87 -2.09
CA VAL A 108 13.70 17.05 -0.87
C VAL A 108 12.40 16.26 -0.91
N TYR A 109 11.33 16.88 -1.38
CA TYR A 109 10.04 16.22 -1.60
C TYR A 109 10.14 15.08 -2.62
N LEU A 110 10.83 15.30 -3.75
CA LEU A 110 11.10 14.26 -4.76
C LEU A 110 11.93 13.11 -4.18
N LEU A 111 12.97 13.42 -3.40
CA LEU A 111 13.83 12.43 -2.77
C LEU A 111 13.06 11.60 -1.72
N PHE A 112 12.20 12.25 -0.93
CA PHE A 112 11.32 11.57 0.02
C PHE A 112 10.34 10.62 -0.69
N ILE A 113 9.69 11.08 -1.76
CA ILE A 113 8.83 10.22 -2.59
C ILE A 113 9.60 9.03 -3.16
N ALA A 114 10.82 9.25 -3.66
CA ALA A 114 11.65 8.19 -4.20
C ALA A 114 11.99 7.14 -3.12
N ILE A 115 12.35 7.57 -1.92
CA ILE A 115 12.63 6.67 -0.77
C ILE A 115 11.37 5.87 -0.41
N VAL A 116 10.22 6.53 -0.29
CA VAL A 116 8.94 5.86 0.02
C VAL A 116 8.56 4.88 -1.08
N ALA A 117 8.77 5.22 -2.35
CA ALA A 117 8.49 4.34 -3.47
C ALA A 117 9.40 3.10 -3.49
N ILE A 118 10.70 3.27 -3.22
CA ILE A 118 11.66 2.16 -3.09
C ILE A 118 11.30 1.26 -1.92
N PHE A 119 10.96 1.86 -0.77
CA PHE A 119 10.53 1.13 0.41
C PHE A 119 9.24 0.35 0.14
N ALA A 120 8.23 1.00 -0.43
CA ALA A 120 6.98 0.36 -0.82
C ALA A 120 7.23 -0.79 -1.82
N PHE A 121 8.14 -0.63 -2.77
CA PHE A 121 8.51 -1.69 -3.71
C PHE A 121 9.11 -2.90 -2.99
N PHE A 122 10.06 -2.68 -2.07
CA PHE A 122 10.67 -3.75 -1.28
C PHE A 122 9.63 -4.51 -0.47
N VAL A 123 8.77 -3.77 0.25
CA VAL A 123 7.70 -4.35 1.08
C VAL A 123 6.69 -5.13 0.24
N LEU A 124 6.26 -4.59 -0.90
CA LEU A 124 5.31 -5.27 -1.78
C LEU A 124 5.89 -6.56 -2.37
N ASN A 125 7.19 -6.60 -2.65
CA ASN A 125 7.86 -7.80 -3.13
C ASN A 125 7.88 -8.89 -2.06
N GLU A 126 8.28 -8.52 -0.83
CA GLU A 126 8.34 -9.45 0.30
C GLU A 126 6.94 -10.00 0.65
N VAL A 127 5.94 -9.11 0.80
CA VAL A 127 4.56 -9.50 1.14
C VAL A 127 3.94 -10.38 0.06
N TYR A 128 4.20 -10.10 -1.21
CA TYR A 128 3.68 -10.92 -2.31
C TYR A 128 4.34 -12.31 -2.35
N THR A 129 5.64 -12.38 -2.06
CA THR A 129 6.38 -13.65 -1.99
C THR A 129 5.86 -14.51 -0.83
N SER A 130 5.58 -13.91 0.33
CA SER A 130 4.91 -14.60 1.44
C SER A 130 3.53 -15.15 1.04
N TYR A 131 2.74 -14.36 0.30
CA TYR A 131 1.37 -14.72 -0.10
C TYR A 131 1.32 -15.79 -1.21
N SER A 132 2.23 -15.77 -2.18
CA SER A 132 2.29 -16.77 -3.25
C SER A 132 2.68 -18.15 -2.72
N ASN A 133 3.57 -18.21 -1.73
CA ASN A 133 3.97 -19.43 -1.05
C ASN A 133 2.82 -20.09 -0.25
N THR A 134 1.80 -19.33 0.15
CA THR A 134 0.64 -19.83 0.92
C THR A 134 -0.57 -20.22 0.07
N THR A 135 -0.69 -19.70 -1.16
CA THR A 135 -1.89 -19.84 -1.99
C THR A 135 -1.76 -20.85 -3.15
N GLY A 136 -0.65 -21.59 -3.23
CA GLY A 136 -0.47 -22.65 -4.21
C GLY A 136 -0.20 -22.16 -5.64
N PHE A 137 0.27 -20.92 -5.81
CA PHE A 137 0.90 -20.52 -7.06
C PHE A 137 2.18 -21.36 -7.25
N PRO A 138 2.46 -21.88 -8.47
CA PRO A 138 3.57 -22.79 -8.65
C PRO A 138 4.88 -22.12 -8.24
N SER A 139 5.54 -22.74 -7.25
CA SER A 139 6.89 -22.42 -6.74
C SER A 139 7.93 -22.38 -7.85
N ASP A 140 7.63 -23.00 -8.99
CA ASP A 140 8.51 -23.14 -10.15
C ASP A 140 8.77 -21.82 -10.88
N ILE A 141 8.00 -20.76 -10.59
CA ILE A 141 8.22 -19.40 -11.13
C ILE A 141 9.26 -18.62 -10.29
N TYR A 142 9.54 -19.09 -9.07
CA TYR A 142 10.46 -18.46 -8.12
C TYR A 142 11.85 -19.14 -8.11
N ALA A 143 12.06 -20.16 -8.94
CA ALA A 143 13.36 -20.79 -9.09
C ALA A 143 14.35 -19.84 -9.80
N GLU A 144 15.55 -19.69 -9.25
CA GLU A 144 16.63 -18.97 -9.91
C GLU A 144 16.90 -19.62 -11.29
N ASN A 145 16.70 -18.88 -12.39
CA ASN A 145 16.82 -19.32 -13.79
C ASN A 145 15.63 -20.07 -14.43
N VAL A 146 14.37 -19.69 -14.16
CA VAL A 146 13.25 -20.16 -15.00
C VAL A 146 13.42 -19.65 -16.43
N THR A 147 13.66 -20.57 -17.37
CA THR A 147 13.79 -20.21 -18.78
C THR A 147 12.41 -19.91 -19.38
N LEU A 148 12.33 -18.96 -20.34
CA LEU A 148 11.09 -18.59 -21.04
C LEU A 148 10.34 -19.79 -21.63
N LYS A 149 11.02 -20.92 -21.86
CA LYS A 149 10.44 -22.20 -22.31
C LYS A 149 9.60 -22.94 -21.26
N GLN A 150 9.83 -22.72 -19.96
CA GLN A 150 9.00 -23.30 -18.89
C GLN A 150 7.73 -22.47 -18.63
N VAL A 151 7.70 -21.24 -19.15
CA VAL A 151 6.60 -20.28 -19.00
C VAL A 151 5.83 -20.13 -20.33
N SER A 152 6.26 -20.76 -21.43
CA SER A 152 5.66 -20.63 -22.76
C SER A 152 4.38 -21.46 -22.99
N GLY A 153 3.50 -21.57 -21.98
CA GLY A 153 2.09 -21.92 -22.17
C GLY A 153 1.23 -20.66 -22.35
N GLU A 154 0.00 -20.81 -22.87
CA GLU A 154 -1.01 -19.74 -22.94
C GLU A 154 -1.28 -19.17 -21.54
N GLY A 155 -0.54 -18.12 -21.16
CA GLY A 155 -0.69 -17.47 -19.85
C GLY A 155 0.61 -17.03 -19.19
N GLY A 156 1.76 -17.59 -19.58
CA GLY A 156 2.99 -17.30 -18.85
C GLY A 156 3.55 -15.88 -19.05
N PHE A 157 3.30 -15.26 -20.19
CA PHE A 157 3.59 -13.83 -20.37
C PHE A 157 2.81 -12.97 -19.36
N ASN A 158 1.51 -13.25 -19.17
CA ASN A 158 0.69 -12.55 -18.18
C ASN A 158 1.15 -12.81 -16.74
N VAL A 159 1.68 -13.99 -16.45
CA VAL A 159 2.23 -14.33 -15.12
C VAL A 159 3.52 -13.55 -14.85
N VAL A 160 4.43 -13.44 -15.83
CA VAL A 160 5.70 -12.72 -15.67
C VAL A 160 5.49 -11.21 -15.51
N ILE A 161 4.60 -10.59 -16.29
CA ILE A 161 4.38 -9.13 -16.20
C ILE A 161 3.61 -8.75 -14.95
N ARG A 162 2.83 -9.68 -14.36
CA ARG A 162 2.13 -9.46 -13.09
C ARG A 162 3.00 -9.77 -11.88
N HIS A 163 4.22 -10.26 -12.11
CA HIS A 163 5.18 -10.48 -11.03
C HIS A 163 5.57 -9.12 -10.42
N PRO A 164 5.46 -8.93 -9.09
CA PRO A 164 5.72 -7.65 -8.45
C PRO A 164 7.13 -7.13 -8.73
N ALA A 165 8.13 -8.02 -8.75
CA ALA A 165 9.50 -7.64 -9.08
C ALA A 165 9.62 -7.04 -10.49
N VAL A 166 8.85 -7.53 -11.47
CA VAL A 166 8.85 -7.01 -12.85
C VAL A 166 8.10 -5.68 -12.90
N LEU A 167 6.91 -5.59 -12.29
CA LEU A 167 6.15 -4.33 -12.26
C LEU A 167 6.90 -3.22 -11.55
N GLY A 168 7.55 -3.54 -10.44
CA GLY A 168 8.25 -2.52 -9.68
C GLY A 168 9.65 -2.19 -10.19
N THR A 169 10.35 -3.10 -10.88
CA THR A 169 11.54 -2.71 -11.68
C THR A 169 11.14 -1.77 -12.82
N VAL A 170 10.04 -2.05 -13.52
CA VAL A 170 9.49 -1.14 -14.54
C VAL A 170 9.10 0.20 -13.90
N THR A 171 8.41 0.19 -12.76
CA THR A 171 8.02 1.42 -12.03
C THR A 171 9.24 2.21 -11.56
N LEU A 172 10.29 1.54 -11.08
CA LEU A 172 11.54 2.15 -10.65
C LEU A 172 12.30 2.77 -11.83
N LEU A 173 12.33 2.10 -12.98
CA LEU A 173 12.92 2.65 -14.21
C LEU A 173 12.15 3.89 -14.69
N VAL A 174 10.82 3.86 -14.61
CA VAL A 174 9.98 5.04 -14.94
C VAL A 174 10.24 6.19 -13.95
N LEU A 175 10.29 5.90 -12.65
CA LEU A 175 10.60 6.92 -11.63
C LEU A 175 12.00 7.51 -11.81
N LEU A 176 13.00 6.69 -12.12
CA LEU A 176 14.35 7.16 -12.42
C LEU A 176 14.38 8.01 -13.69
N ALA A 177 13.70 7.60 -14.76
CA ALA A 177 13.60 8.38 -15.98
C ALA A 177 12.94 9.75 -15.75
N VAL A 178 11.84 9.78 -15.00
CA VAL A 178 11.15 11.02 -14.61
C VAL A 178 12.03 11.88 -13.71
N SER A 179 12.75 11.27 -12.76
CA SER A 179 13.66 11.98 -11.86
C SER A 179 14.83 12.61 -12.61
N VAL A 180 15.44 11.88 -13.56
CA VAL A 180 16.51 12.41 -14.42
C VAL A 180 15.99 13.54 -15.30
N TYR A 181 14.81 13.36 -15.91
CA TYR A 181 14.17 14.42 -16.70
C TYR A 181 13.91 15.68 -15.86
N ALA A 182 13.38 15.51 -14.63
CA ALA A 182 13.14 16.61 -13.72
C ALA A 182 14.44 17.33 -13.32
N ILE A 183 15.54 16.62 -13.10
CA ILE A 183 16.85 17.20 -12.74
C ILE A 183 17.49 17.93 -13.93
N VAL A 184 17.39 17.37 -15.13
CA VAL A 184 18.08 17.88 -16.33
C VAL A 184 17.30 19.03 -16.97
N TYR A 185 15.98 18.95 -17.03
CA TYR A 185 15.16 19.87 -17.84
C TYR A 185 14.33 20.87 -17.04
N ILE A 186 14.16 20.71 -15.72
CA ILE A 186 13.50 21.77 -14.92
C ILE A 186 14.56 22.86 -14.66
N PRO A 187 14.36 24.08 -15.17
CA PRO A 187 15.35 25.14 -15.02
C PRO A 187 15.55 25.45 -13.54
N LYS A 188 16.81 25.44 -13.08
CA LYS A 188 17.17 25.99 -11.78
C LYS A 188 16.71 27.45 -11.78
N LYS A 189 15.71 27.77 -10.96
CA LYS A 189 15.33 29.16 -10.69
C LYS A 189 16.59 29.83 -10.14
N LYS A 190 17.16 30.79 -10.87
CA LYS A 190 18.26 31.62 -10.37
C LYS A 190 17.72 32.38 -9.16
N GLU A 191 18.26 32.09 -7.98
CA GLU A 191 18.23 33.02 -6.84
C GLU A 191 19.09 34.24 -7.16
#